data_AF-A0A353LU35-F1
#
_entry.id   AF-A0A353LU35-F1
#
_cell.length_a   1.000
_cell.length_b   1.000
_cell.length_c   1.000
_cell.angle_alpha   90.00
_cell.angle_beta   90.00
_cell.angle_gamma   90.00
#
_symmetry.space_group_name_H-M   'P 1'
#
loop_
_entity.id
_entity.type
_entity.pdbx_description
1 polymer ?
#
loop_
_entity_poly.entity_id
_entity_poly.type
_entity_poly.pdbx_seq_one_letter_code
_entity_poly.pdbx_strand_id
1 'polypeptide(L)'
;RVTALAMFLGWLVLALGATGSGIMPLSWPDLSGSAWLTIVFLGTIAGAFPIYIYSWALGHASPTQVAVGIGMNPIIAILLGSLLLAEIPAWPTLTGLVAVLCGITLANRRQPA
;
A
#
# COMPACT_ATOMS: atom_id res chain seq x y z
N ARG A 1 -10.11 -1.41 -15.84
CA ARG A 1 -11.27 -2.35 -15.79
C ARG A 1 -10.86 -3.68 -15.15
N VAL A 2 -9.82 -4.36 -15.64
CA VAL A 2 -9.32 -5.63 -15.08
C VAL A 2 -8.93 -5.51 -13.60
N THR A 3 -8.18 -4.46 -13.20
CA THR A 3 -7.77 -4.26 -11.79
C THR A 3 -8.96 -4.11 -10.83
N ALA A 4 -9.96 -3.31 -11.20
CA ALA A 4 -11.16 -3.12 -10.36
C ALA A 4 -11.96 -4.42 -10.21
N LEU A 5 -12.10 -5.20 -11.29
CA LEU A 5 -12.74 -6.50 -11.25
C LEU A 5 -11.96 -7.47 -10.36
N ALA A 6 -10.63 -7.51 -10.48
CA ALA A 6 -9.78 -8.35 -9.64
C ALA A 6 -9.91 -7.99 -8.15
N MET A 7 -9.92 -6.70 -7.82
CA MET A 7 -10.12 -6.23 -6.44
C MET A 7 -11.51 -6.62 -5.90
N PHE A 8 -12.56 -6.45 -6.71
CA PHE A 8 -13.92 -6.83 -6.31
C PHE A 8 -14.06 -8.34 -6.12
N LEU A 9 -13.53 -9.15 -7.04
CA LEU A 9 -13.54 -10.61 -6.91
C LEU A 9 -12.71 -11.08 -5.71
N GLY A 10 -11.55 -10.48 -5.47
CA GLY A 10 -10.73 -10.75 -4.29
C GLY A 10 -11.48 -10.44 -2.99
N TRP A 11 -12.13 -9.26 -2.92
CA TRP A 11 -12.99 -8.91 -1.79
C TRP A 11 -14.14 -9.89 -1.61
N LEU A 12 -14.82 -10.29 -2.69
CA LEU A 12 -15.93 -11.24 -2.65
C LEU A 12 -15.48 -12.62 -2.13
N VAL A 13 -14.35 -13.13 -2.63
CA VAL A 13 -13.78 -14.40 -2.16
C VAL A 13 -13.43 -14.33 -0.68
N LEU A 14 -12.81 -13.24 -0.23
CA LEU A 14 -12.47 -13.05 1.19
C LEU A 14 -13.73 -12.92 2.06
N ALA A 15 -14.74 -12.17 1.62
CA ALA A 15 -15.99 -12.00 2.35
C ALA A 15 -16.76 -13.32 2.50
N LEU A 16 -16.89 -14.08 1.41
CA LEU A 16 -17.52 -15.40 1.42
C LEU A 16 -16.71 -16.42 2.23
N GLY A 17 -15.38 -16.39 2.14
CA GLY A 17 -14.51 -17.26 2.93
C GLY A 17 -14.59 -16.95 4.43
N ALA A 18 -14.56 -15.68 4.82
CA ALA A 18 -14.63 -15.25 6.22
C ALA A 18 -16.00 -15.57 6.84
N THR A 19 -17.08 -15.40 6.09
CA THR A 19 -18.43 -15.75 6.55
C THR A 19 -18.66 -17.25 6.57
N GLY A 20 -18.23 -17.97 5.54
CA GLY A 20 -18.36 -19.44 5.44
C GLY A 20 -17.50 -20.21 6.45
N SER A 21 -16.39 -19.63 6.91
CA SER A 21 -15.55 -20.18 7.99
C SER A 21 -16.03 -19.81 9.40
N GLY A 22 -17.05 -18.96 9.53
CA GLY A 22 -17.55 -18.48 10.82
C GLY A 22 -16.67 -17.45 11.52
N ILE A 23 -15.60 -16.96 10.87
CA ILE A 23 -14.73 -15.90 11.38
C ILE A 23 -15.49 -14.57 11.50
N MET A 24 -16.39 -14.31 10.55
CA MET A 24 -17.19 -13.09 10.52
C MET A 24 -18.68 -13.41 10.42
N PRO A 25 -19.54 -12.84 11.29
CA PRO A 25 -20.98 -13.03 11.19
C PRO A 25 -21.54 -12.31 9.95
N LEU A 26 -22.57 -12.88 9.33
CA LEU A 26 -23.34 -12.24 8.26
C LEU A 26 -24.38 -11.29 8.87
N SER A 27 -23.92 -10.26 9.57
CA SER A 27 -24.75 -9.25 10.20
C SER A 27 -24.27 -7.86 9.84
N TRP A 28 -25.18 -6.88 9.92
CA TRP A 28 -24.77 -5.48 9.81
C TRP A 28 -23.83 -5.12 10.96
N PRO A 29 -22.65 -4.56 10.69
CA PRO A 29 -21.71 -4.25 11.74
C PRO A 29 -22.14 -2.98 12.48
N ASP A 30 -22.13 -3.03 13.82
CA ASP A 30 -22.35 -1.87 14.67
C ASP A 30 -21.02 -1.11 14.82
N LEU A 31 -20.81 -0.13 13.95
CA LEU A 31 -19.57 0.63 13.87
C LEU A 31 -19.82 2.09 14.21
N SER A 32 -18.87 2.69 14.94
CA SER A 32 -18.84 4.13 15.17
C SER A 32 -18.68 4.90 13.85
N GLY A 33 -19.07 6.19 13.85
CA GLY A 33 -18.84 7.06 12.70
C GLY A 33 -17.36 7.18 12.29
N SER A 34 -16.44 7.13 13.26
CA SER A 34 -15.00 7.12 12.99
C SER A 34 -14.52 5.83 12.33
N ALA A 35 -15.10 4.68 12.68
CA ALA A 35 -14.80 3.41 12.04
C ALA A 35 -15.29 3.40 10.57
N TRP A 36 -16.48 3.94 10.30
CA TRP A 36 -16.94 4.15 8.92
C TRP A 36 -16.02 5.06 8.12
N LEU A 37 -15.60 6.18 8.70
CA LEU A 37 -14.65 7.08 8.05
C LEU A 37 -13.31 6.39 7.75
N THR A 38 -12.84 5.55 8.68
CA THR A 38 -11.63 4.75 8.51
C THR A 38 -11.78 3.75 7.34
N ILE A 39 -12.92 3.07 7.24
CA ILE A 39 -13.22 2.15 6.14
C ILE A 39 -13.21 2.89 4.80
N VAL A 40 -13.87 4.05 4.73
CA VAL A 40 -13.91 4.87 3.51
C VAL A 40 -12.50 5.34 3.13
N PHE A 41 -11.74 5.86 4.08
CA PHE A 41 -10.36 6.30 3.88
C PHE A 41 -9.48 5.14 3.36
N LEU A 42 -9.55 3.98 4.00
CA LEU A 42 -8.77 2.80 3.62
C LEU A 42 -9.18 2.24 2.25
N GLY A 43 -10.48 2.15 1.97
CA GLY A 43 -10.98 1.65 0.70
C GLY A 43 -10.65 2.57 -0.49
N THR A 44 -10.54 3.88 -0.26
CA THR A 44 -10.35 4.88 -1.32
C THR A 44 -8.93 5.44 -1.36
N ILE A 45 -8.61 6.36 -0.47
CA ILE A 45 -7.37 7.14 -0.46
C ILE A 45 -6.17 6.26 -0.18
N ALA A 46 -6.25 5.34 0.78
CA ALA A 46 -5.13 4.46 1.12
C ALA A 46 -5.11 3.14 0.33
N GLY A 47 -6.18 2.81 -0.40
CA GLY A 47 -6.35 1.54 -1.10
C GLY A 47 -6.47 1.69 -2.62
N ALA A 48 -7.64 2.11 -3.08
CA ALA A 48 -7.93 2.22 -4.51
C ALA A 48 -7.03 3.23 -5.24
N PHE A 49 -6.73 4.37 -4.62
CA PHE A 49 -5.97 5.45 -5.24
C PHE A 49 -4.49 5.06 -5.51
N PRO A 50 -3.73 4.50 -4.56
CA PRO A 50 -2.39 3.99 -4.81
C PRO A 50 -2.35 2.90 -5.89
N ILE A 51 -3.30 1.96 -5.88
CA ILE A 51 -3.39 0.89 -6.90
C ILE A 51 -3.70 1.47 -8.28
N TYR A 52 -4.55 2.50 -8.35
CA TYR A 52 -4.81 3.22 -9.59
C TYR A 52 -3.53 3.90 -10.10
N ILE A 53 -2.82 4.65 -9.26
CA ILE A 53 -1.54 5.30 -9.63
C ILE A 53 -0.52 4.26 -10.10
N TYR A 54 -0.40 3.13 -9.40
CA TYR A 54 0.49 2.05 -9.77
C TYR A 54 0.15 1.49 -11.16
N SER A 55 -1.13 1.20 -11.40
CA SER A 55 -1.61 0.71 -12.71
C SER A 55 -1.41 1.74 -13.81
N TRP A 56 -1.61 3.02 -13.51
CA TRP A 56 -1.34 4.13 -14.43
C TRP A 56 0.15 4.25 -14.74
N ALA A 57 1.01 4.17 -13.73
CA ALA A 57 2.46 4.28 -13.89
C ALA A 57 3.03 3.15 -14.75
N LEU A 58 2.50 1.92 -14.63
CA LEU A 58 2.87 0.79 -15.50
C LEU A 58 2.58 1.05 -16.98
N GLY A 59 1.62 1.92 -17.31
CA GLY A 59 1.34 2.33 -18.68
C GLY A 59 2.23 3.47 -19.20
N HIS A 60 2.98 4.15 -18.32
CA HIS A 60 3.74 5.36 -18.63
C HIS A 60 5.24 5.28 -18.30
N ALA A 61 5.68 4.22 -17.62
CA ALA A 61 7.07 3.96 -17.25
C ALA A 61 7.39 2.46 -17.36
N SER A 62 8.67 2.10 -17.35
CA SER A 62 9.05 0.68 -17.40
C SER A 62 8.64 -0.03 -16.09
N PRO A 63 8.28 -1.33 -16.14
CA PRO A 63 7.93 -2.08 -14.93
C PRO A 63 9.03 -2.03 -13.86
N THR A 64 10.30 -2.01 -14.28
CA THR A 64 11.45 -1.85 -13.38
C THR A 64 11.43 -0.50 -12.65
N GLN A 65 11.16 0.60 -13.35
CA GLN A 65 11.08 1.93 -12.73
C GLN A 65 9.92 2.02 -11.73
N VAL A 66 8.76 1.46 -12.09
CA VAL A 66 7.59 1.43 -11.19
C VAL A 66 7.89 0.58 -9.94
N ALA A 67 8.52 -0.58 -10.10
CA ALA A 67 8.91 -1.46 -9.00
C ALA A 67 9.93 -0.79 -8.07
N VAL A 68 10.93 -0.10 -8.62
CA VAL A 68 11.91 0.67 -7.83
C VAL A 68 11.22 1.81 -7.06
N GLY A 69 10.20 2.44 -7.65
CA GLY A 69 9.39 3.48 -6.99
C GLY A 69 8.67 3.00 -5.72
N ILE A 70 8.26 1.73 -5.65
CA ILE A 70 7.67 1.13 -4.43
C ILE A 70 8.66 1.16 -3.26
N GLY A 71 9.96 1.13 -3.54
CA GLY A 71 11.01 1.31 -2.54
C GLY A 71 10.93 2.63 -1.79
N MET A 72 10.16 3.62 -2.25
CA MET A 72 9.93 4.86 -1.50
C MET A 72 8.94 4.70 -0.34
N ASN A 73 8.15 3.63 -0.29
CA ASN A 73 7.14 3.41 0.75
C ASN A 73 7.71 3.50 2.18
N PRO A 74 8.84 2.86 2.53
CA PRO A 74 9.43 2.97 3.87
C PRO A 74 9.84 4.41 4.22
N ILE A 75 10.29 5.21 3.25
CA ILE A 75 10.68 6.61 3.47
C ILE A 75 9.46 7.41 3.92
N ILE A 76 8.35 7.27 3.19
CA ILE A 76 7.10 7.97 3.49
C ILE A 76 6.48 7.42 4.79
N ALA A 77 6.56 6.12 5.03
CA ALA A 77 6.06 5.51 6.26
C ALA A 77 6.79 6.04 7.50
N ILE A 78 8.12 6.10 7.48
CA ILE A 78 8.90 6.68 8.59
C ILE A 78 8.57 8.16 8.77
N LEU A 79 8.52 8.93 7.67
CA LEU A 79 8.21 10.36 7.74
C LEU A 79 6.82 10.62 8.36
N LEU A 80 5.79 9.93 7.87
CA LEU A 80 4.43 10.10 8.36
C LEU A 80 4.25 9.51 9.77
N GLY A 81 4.90 8.38 10.10
CA GLY A 81 4.90 7.82 11.45
C GLY A 81 5.52 8.79 12.46
N SER A 82 6.68 9.36 12.13
CA SER A 82 7.32 10.38 12.97
C SER A 82 6.49 11.66 13.09
N LEU A 83 5.85 12.12 12.02
CA LEU A 83 5.09 13.38 12.03
C LEU A 83 3.71 13.26 12.67
N LEU A 84 2.96 12.22 12.34
CA LEU A 84 1.56 12.06 12.73
C LEU A 84 1.40 11.25 14.03
N LEU A 85 2.30 10.31 14.29
CA LEU A 85 2.26 9.42 15.45
C LEU A 85 3.35 9.72 16.48
N ALA A 86 4.21 10.72 16.22
CA ALA A 86 5.37 11.06 17.05
C ALA A 86 6.33 9.87 17.28
N GLU A 87 6.42 8.96 16.31
CA GLU A 87 7.31 7.80 16.39
C GLU A 87 8.78 8.19 16.24
N ILE A 88 9.61 7.69 17.15
CA ILE A 88 11.07 7.84 17.08
C ILE A 88 11.63 6.62 16.34
N PRO A 89 12.17 6.76 15.12
CA PRO A 89 12.66 5.63 14.35
C PRO A 89 13.87 4.99 15.04
N ALA A 90 13.77 3.69 15.30
CA ALA A 90 14.86 2.92 15.88
C ALA A 90 16.03 2.76 14.89
N TRP A 91 17.23 2.51 15.43
CA TRP A 91 18.44 2.32 14.62
C TRP A 91 18.30 1.27 13.50
N PRO A 92 17.68 0.08 13.71
CA PRO A 92 17.47 -0.88 12.64
C PRO A 92 16.60 -0.34 11.49
N THR A 93 15.61 0.49 11.81
CA THR A 93 14.74 1.12 10.82
C THR A 93 15.53 2.11 9.95
N LEU A 94 16.41 2.89 10.57
CA LEU A 94 17.26 3.85 9.87
C LEU A 94 18.30 3.15 8.98
N THR A 95 18.92 2.05 9.43
CA THR A 95 19.86 1.30 8.59
C THR A 95 19.16 0.61 7.43
N GLY A 96 17.96 0.06 7.65
CA GLY A 96 17.10 -0.45 6.58
C GLY A 96 16.75 0.63 5.55
N LEU A 97 16.42 1.84 6.00
CA LEU A 97 16.15 2.98 5.12
C LEU A 97 17.36 3.32 4.24
N VAL A 98 18.55 3.36 4.82
CA VAL A 98 19.79 3.59 4.07
C VAL A 98 20.00 2.50 3.02
N ALA A 99 19.81 1.22 3.38
CA ALA A 99 19.94 0.10 2.44
C ALA A 99 18.95 0.22 1.26
N VAL A 100 17.71 0.62 1.53
CA VAL A 100 16.69 0.86 0.48
C VAL A 100 17.11 2.00 -0.45
N LEU A 101 17.57 3.13 0.09
CA LEU A 101 18.06 4.25 -0.72
C LEU A 101 19.26 3.85 -1.60
N CYS A 102 20.19 3.06 -1.06
CA CYS A 102 21.30 2.49 -1.83
C CYS A 102 20.80 1.58 -2.96
N GLY A 103 19.82 0.71 -2.69
CA GLY A 103 19.24 -0.17 -3.70
C GLY A 103 18.55 0.60 -4.83
N ILE A 104 17.73 1.61 -4.50
CA ILE A 104 17.04 2.48 -5.47
C ILE A 104 18.04 3.24 -6.33
N THR A 105 19.05 3.85 -5.71
CA THR A 105 20.07 4.62 -6.43
C THR A 105 20.87 3.73 -7.37
N LEU A 106 21.25 2.53 -6.93
CA LEU A 106 21.95 1.54 -7.76
C LEU A 106 21.09 1.07 -8.94
N ALA A 107 19.84 0.70 -8.69
CA ALA A 107 18.91 0.21 -9.72
C ALA A 107 18.58 1.26 -10.79
N ASN A 108 18.63 2.55 -10.43
CA ASN A 108 18.41 3.66 -11.35
C ASN A 108 19.69 4.18 -12.01
N ARG A 109 20.89 3.64 -11.71
CA ARG A 109 22.09 4.02 -12.44
C ARG A 109 21.96 3.57 -13.89
N ARG A 110 22.04 4.51 -14.83
CA ARG A 110 22.14 4.20 -16.26
C ARG A 110 23.42 3.42 -16.49
N GLN A 111 23.36 2.28 -17.17
CA GLN A 111 24.56 1.64 -17.70
C GLN A 111 25.22 2.62 -18.68
N PRO A 112 26.53 2.94 -18.51
CA PRO A 112 27.26 3.65 -19.54
C PRO A 112 27.21 2.82 -20.83
N ALA A 113 26.92 3.48 -21.95
CA ALA A 113 26.89 2.88 -23.28
C ALA A 113 28.27 2.40 -23.72
#